data_AF-A0AA44L9P8-F1
#
_entry.id   AF-A0AA44L9P8-F1
#
_cell.length_a   1.000
_cell.length_b   1.000
_cell.length_c   1.000
_cell.angle_alpha   90.00
_cell.angle_beta   90.00
_cell.angle_gamma   90.00
#
_symmetry.space_group_name_H-M   'P 1'
#
loop_
_entity.id
_entity.type
_entity.pdbx_description
1 polymer ?
#
loop_
_entity_poly.entity_id
_entity_poly.type
_entity_poly.pdbx_seq_one_letter_code
_entity_poly.pdbx_strand_id
1 'polypeptide(L)'
;GALHTVYGYIDYLAMNMLPDLCDESWLYRHAAMKRCPRKDAVAASGFMRWDGVTNGLKVSAGSVIQRDDIVQYIVQADATSAGGVLRVPVVCSMTGMTGNMDDGEALSLVTPVNGLPSGGMADTVTGGFDIEDLDVWRA
;
A
#
# COMPACT_ATOMS: atom_id res chain seq x y z
N GLY A 1 2.55 23.02 40.15
CA GLY A 1 1.47 23.86 40.72
C GLY A 1 0.29 23.90 39.76
N ALA A 2 -0.93 23.71 40.25
CA ALA A 2 -2.14 23.51 39.44
C ALA A 2 -2.50 24.68 38.48
N LEU A 3 -2.04 25.90 38.75
CA LEU A 3 -2.22 27.04 37.83
C LEU A 3 -1.41 26.91 36.54
N HIS A 4 -0.17 26.41 36.62
CA HIS A 4 0.71 26.24 35.45
C HIS A 4 0.13 25.22 34.46
N THR A 5 -0.53 24.17 34.97
CA THR A 5 -1.22 23.18 34.14
C THR A 5 -2.48 23.73 33.46
N VAL A 6 -3.19 24.66 34.11
CA VAL A 6 -4.38 25.30 33.51
C VAL A 6 -3.98 26.27 32.40
N TYR A 7 -2.96 27.11 32.61
CA TYR A 7 -2.48 28.02 31.56
C TYR A 7 -1.93 27.25 30.35
N GLY A 8 -1.12 26.22 30.57
CA GLY A 8 -0.64 25.38 29.46
C GLY A 8 -1.77 24.70 28.68
N TYR A 9 -2.87 24.34 29.34
CA TYR A 9 -4.04 23.79 28.66
C TYR A 9 -4.80 24.85 27.85
N ILE A 10 -4.92 26.08 28.35
CA ILE A 10 -5.54 27.20 27.59
C ILE A 10 -4.71 27.53 26.35
N ASP A 11 -3.39 27.58 26.46
CA ASP A 11 -2.50 27.82 25.31
C ASP A 11 -2.62 26.70 24.27
N TYR A 12 -2.68 25.44 24.73
CA TYR A 12 -2.94 24.30 23.85
C TYR A 12 -4.27 24.41 23.11
N LEU A 13 -5.35 24.79 23.81
CA LEU A 13 -6.65 25.01 23.17
C LEU A 13 -6.57 26.15 22.15
N ALA A 14 -5.94 27.27 22.50
CA ALA A 14 -5.80 28.43 21.63
C ALA A 14 -5.06 28.10 20.33
N MET A 15 -3.97 27.34 20.40
CA MET A 15 -3.24 26.87 19.21
C MET A 15 -4.10 25.96 18.30
N ASN A 16 -5.03 25.22 18.88
CA ASN A 16 -5.87 24.28 18.15
C ASN A 16 -7.22 24.84 17.64
N MET A 17 -7.56 26.08 18.02
CA MET A 17 -8.84 26.70 17.64
C MET A 17 -9.01 26.85 16.13
N LEU A 18 -7.92 27.05 15.39
CA LEU A 18 -7.92 27.27 13.94
C LEU A 18 -7.12 26.17 13.21
N PRO A 19 -7.51 25.81 11.98
CA PRO A 19 -6.93 24.67 11.26
C PRO A 19 -5.45 24.86 10.88
N ASP A 20 -4.97 26.10 10.76
CA ASP A 20 -3.63 26.47 10.31
C ASP A 20 -2.52 26.11 11.31
N LEU A 21 -2.81 26.11 12.61
CA LEU A 21 -1.84 25.81 13.67
C LEU A 21 -2.22 24.60 14.53
N CYS A 22 -3.42 24.05 14.34
CA CYS A 22 -3.86 22.91 15.12
C CYS A 22 -3.02 21.66 14.87
N ASP A 23 -2.95 20.80 15.88
CA ASP A 23 -2.40 19.47 15.74
C ASP A 23 -3.27 18.59 14.83
N GLU A 24 -2.72 17.46 14.41
CA GLU A 24 -3.37 16.54 13.48
C GLU A 24 -4.76 16.08 13.96
N SER A 25 -4.92 15.84 15.27
CA SER A 25 -6.19 15.35 15.82
C SER A 25 -7.31 16.39 15.72
N TRP A 26 -6.98 17.66 15.96
CA TRP A 26 -7.91 18.77 15.76
C TRP A 26 -8.12 19.07 14.28
N LEU A 27 -7.12 18.88 13.43
CA LEU A 27 -7.26 19.02 11.99
C LEU A 27 -8.29 18.03 11.43
N TYR A 28 -8.30 16.76 11.88
CA TYR A 28 -9.37 15.81 11.54
C TYR A 28 -10.77 16.31 11.93
N ARG A 29 -10.91 16.98 13.07
CA ARG A 29 -12.19 17.56 13.49
C ARG A 29 -12.60 18.72 12.58
N HIS A 30 -11.67 19.62 12.26
CA HIS A 30 -11.90 20.74 11.35
C HIS A 30 -12.26 20.25 9.94
N ALA A 31 -11.50 19.30 9.42
CA ALA A 31 -11.75 18.63 8.15
C ALA A 31 -13.13 17.97 8.09
N ALA A 32 -13.55 17.27 9.15
CA ALA A 32 -14.89 16.68 9.21
C ALA A 32 -15.99 17.74 9.13
N MET A 33 -15.83 18.87 9.83
CA MET A 33 -16.78 20.00 9.74
C MET A 33 -16.83 20.60 8.33
N LYS A 34 -15.69 20.61 7.63
CA LYS A 34 -15.54 21.14 6.25
C LYS A 34 -15.83 20.10 5.16
N ARG A 35 -16.05 18.83 5.52
CA ARG A 35 -16.18 17.68 4.60
C ARG A 35 -14.96 17.51 3.68
N CYS A 36 -13.77 17.75 4.21
CA CYS A 36 -12.49 17.57 3.51
C CYS A 36 -11.68 16.45 4.17
N PRO A 37 -12.09 15.17 4.08
CA PRO A 37 -11.34 14.08 4.68
C PRO A 37 -9.94 13.97 4.05
N ARG A 38 -8.94 13.61 4.86
CA ARG A 38 -7.60 13.30 4.38
C ARG A 38 -7.65 12.08 3.48
N LYS A 39 -6.85 12.06 2.41
CA LYS A 39 -6.72 10.82 1.62
C LYS A 39 -5.84 9.83 2.38
N ASP A 40 -6.39 8.65 2.62
CA ASP A 40 -5.67 7.52 3.19
C ASP A 40 -4.63 6.95 2.23
N ALA A 41 -3.64 6.25 2.78
CA ALA A 41 -2.69 5.50 1.99
C ALA A 41 -3.38 4.31 1.28
N VAL A 42 -2.97 4.03 0.04
CA VAL A 42 -3.51 2.96 -0.81
C VAL A 42 -2.39 1.99 -1.17
N ALA A 43 -2.68 0.69 -1.17
CA ALA A 43 -1.74 -0.33 -1.59
C ALA A 43 -1.68 -0.45 -3.12
N ALA A 44 -0.47 -0.64 -3.65
CA ALA A 44 -0.29 -0.88 -5.08
C ALA A 44 -0.89 -2.23 -5.49
N SER A 45 -1.40 -2.31 -6.73
CA SER A 45 -1.96 -3.52 -7.29
C SER A 45 -1.58 -3.68 -8.76
N GLY A 46 -1.60 -4.92 -9.23
CA GLY A 46 -1.28 -5.26 -10.62
C GLY A 46 -1.15 -6.77 -10.76
N PHE A 47 -0.16 -7.23 -11.53
CA PHE A 47 0.01 -8.65 -11.81
C PHE A 47 1.48 -9.07 -11.76
N MET A 48 1.71 -10.34 -11.43
CA MET A 48 2.97 -11.04 -11.69
C MET A 48 2.73 -12.07 -12.78
N ARG A 49 3.71 -12.25 -13.66
CA ARG A 49 3.69 -13.24 -14.75
C ARG A 49 4.91 -14.14 -14.77
N TRP A 50 4.71 -15.34 -15.30
CA TRP A 50 5.74 -16.26 -15.74
C TRP A 50 5.50 -16.62 -17.20
N ASP A 51 6.56 -16.59 -17.99
CA ASP A 51 6.55 -16.93 -19.40
C ASP A 51 7.29 -18.27 -19.64
N GLY A 52 6.93 -18.98 -20.70
CA GLY A 52 7.54 -20.25 -21.07
C GLY A 52 7.25 -21.42 -20.11
N VAL A 53 6.18 -21.35 -19.32
CA VAL A 53 5.84 -22.37 -18.31
C VAL A 53 4.94 -23.47 -18.86
N THR A 54 5.03 -24.68 -18.29
CA THR A 54 4.14 -25.79 -18.66
C THR A 54 2.70 -25.48 -18.22
N ASN A 55 1.71 -25.97 -18.97
CA ASN A 55 0.28 -25.79 -18.65
C ASN A 55 -0.14 -26.57 -17.39
N GLY A 56 -1.18 -26.09 -16.70
CA GLY A 56 -1.78 -26.78 -15.55
C GLY A 56 -1.09 -26.53 -14.20
N LEU A 57 -0.08 -25.66 -14.15
CA LEU A 57 0.54 -25.20 -12.91
C LEU A 57 -0.37 -24.19 -12.22
N LYS A 58 -0.61 -24.35 -10.92
CA LYS A 58 -1.54 -23.52 -10.16
C LYS A 58 -0.82 -22.70 -9.10
N VAL A 59 -1.13 -21.41 -9.04
CA VAL A 59 -0.86 -20.54 -7.89
C VAL A 59 -2.20 -20.16 -7.28
N SER A 60 -2.31 -20.24 -5.95
CA SER A 60 -3.58 -20.00 -5.25
C SER A 60 -3.62 -18.61 -4.64
N ALA A 61 -4.83 -18.07 -4.43
CA ALA A 61 -5.03 -16.87 -3.65
C ALA A 61 -4.38 -17.03 -2.25
N GLY A 62 -3.79 -15.95 -1.75
CA GLY A 62 -3.03 -15.94 -0.50
C GLY A 62 -1.56 -16.35 -0.62
N SER A 63 -1.10 -16.82 -1.78
CA SER A 63 0.34 -17.00 -2.01
C SER A 63 1.09 -15.67 -1.87
N VAL A 64 2.27 -15.73 -1.24
CA VAL A 64 3.13 -14.58 -1.00
C VAL A 64 4.18 -14.48 -2.10
N ILE A 65 4.29 -13.30 -2.67
CA ILE A 65 5.30 -12.89 -3.65
C ILE A 65 6.17 -11.83 -3.00
N GLN A 66 7.47 -11.84 -3.26
CA GLN A 66 8.44 -10.92 -2.68
C GLN A 66 9.35 -10.33 -3.76
N ARG A 67 9.55 -9.02 -3.68
CA ARG A 67 10.57 -8.27 -4.42
C ARG A 67 11.93 -8.39 -3.74
N ASP A 68 13.00 -7.97 -4.40
CA ASP A 68 14.38 -8.05 -3.88
C ASP A 68 14.61 -7.20 -2.62
N ASP A 69 13.91 -6.08 -2.48
CA ASP A 69 13.91 -5.19 -1.31
C ASP A 69 13.00 -5.64 -0.16
N ILE A 70 12.51 -6.89 -0.20
CA ILE A 70 11.66 -7.54 0.83
C ILE A 70 10.21 -7.03 0.82
N VAL A 71 9.82 -6.13 -0.09
CA VAL A 71 8.41 -5.76 -0.26
C VAL A 71 7.59 -6.96 -0.70
N GLN A 72 6.50 -7.23 0.02
CA GLN A 72 5.65 -8.40 -0.19
C GLN A 72 4.32 -8.04 -0.85
N TYR A 73 3.85 -8.93 -1.70
CA TYR A 73 2.58 -8.88 -2.39
C TYR A 73 1.80 -10.18 -2.16
N ILE A 74 0.48 -10.06 -2.08
CA ILE A 74 -0.43 -11.20 -1.87
C ILE A 74 -1.24 -11.44 -3.15
N VAL A 75 -1.22 -12.70 -3.61
CA VAL A 75 -2.05 -13.14 -4.74
C VAL A 75 -3.52 -13.07 -4.36
N GLN A 76 -4.32 -12.39 -5.19
CA GLN A 76 -5.74 -12.12 -4.90
C GLN A 76 -6.69 -13.19 -5.42
N ALA A 77 -6.28 -13.95 -6.44
CA ALA A 77 -7.11 -14.98 -7.05
C ALA A 77 -6.27 -16.15 -7.54
N ASP A 78 -6.86 -17.35 -7.50
CA ASP A 78 -6.27 -18.54 -8.11
C ASP A 78 -6.02 -18.30 -9.61
N ALA A 79 -4.85 -18.73 -10.10
CA ALA A 79 -4.55 -18.75 -11.52
C ALA A 79 -3.92 -20.09 -11.90
N THR A 80 -4.16 -20.52 -13.14
CA THR A 80 -3.58 -21.73 -13.71
C THR A 80 -2.91 -21.41 -15.03
N SER A 81 -1.74 -21.99 -15.27
CA SER A 81 -0.95 -21.71 -16.46
C SER A 81 -1.60 -22.31 -17.70
N ALA A 82 -1.62 -21.55 -18.78
CA ALA A 82 -2.14 -21.96 -20.07
C ALA A 82 -1.40 -21.22 -21.20
N GLY A 83 -1.16 -21.90 -22.32
CA GLY A 83 -0.53 -21.29 -23.49
C GLY A 83 0.90 -20.80 -23.24
N GLY A 84 1.63 -21.39 -22.29
CA GLY A 84 2.99 -20.97 -21.94
C GLY A 84 3.07 -19.82 -20.93
N VAL A 85 1.93 -19.32 -20.43
CA VAL A 85 1.89 -18.17 -19.51
C VAL A 85 1.14 -18.52 -18.24
N LEU A 86 1.63 -18.04 -17.11
CA LEU A 86 0.88 -17.95 -15.86
C LEU A 86 0.87 -16.49 -15.40
N ARG A 87 -0.30 -15.95 -15.05
CA ARG A 87 -0.43 -14.56 -14.60
C ARG A 87 -1.37 -14.49 -13.39
N VAL A 88 -0.91 -13.87 -12.32
CA VAL A 88 -1.65 -13.78 -11.04
C VAL A 88 -1.89 -12.32 -10.65
N PRO A 89 -3.10 -11.95 -10.22
CA PRO A 89 -3.35 -10.62 -9.67
C PRO A 89 -2.73 -10.50 -8.29
N VAL A 90 -2.05 -9.39 -8.02
CA VAL A 90 -1.33 -9.14 -6.77
C VAL A 90 -1.69 -7.78 -6.18
N VAL A 91 -1.67 -7.68 -4.86
CA VAL A 91 -1.77 -6.43 -4.10
C VAL A 91 -0.63 -6.38 -3.10
N CYS A 92 0.01 -5.22 -2.96
CA CYS A 92 1.06 -5.00 -1.98
C CYS A 92 0.51 -5.21 -0.56
N SER A 93 1.27 -5.88 0.29
CA SER A 93 0.93 -6.09 1.70
C SER A 93 0.95 -4.80 2.53
N MET A 94 1.62 -3.77 2.02
CA MET A 94 1.70 -2.44 2.63
C MET A 94 1.02 -1.40 1.73
N THR A 95 0.37 -0.41 2.35
CA THR A 95 -0.07 0.80 1.66
C THR A 95 1.11 1.72 1.39
N GLY A 96 0.98 2.57 0.37
CA GLY A 96 1.99 3.56 0.03
C GLY A 96 2.61 3.36 -1.35
N MET A 97 3.40 4.33 -1.79
CA MET A 97 4.04 4.32 -3.10
C MET A 97 5.15 3.26 -3.20
N THR A 98 5.69 2.79 -2.08
CA THR A 98 6.76 1.77 -2.02
C THR A 98 6.40 0.50 -2.79
N GLY A 99 5.11 0.14 -2.83
CA GLY A 99 4.64 -1.05 -3.56
C GLY A 99 4.57 -0.89 -5.07
N ASN A 100 4.76 0.32 -5.62
CA ASN A 100 4.74 0.53 -7.06
C ASN A 100 6.03 -0.02 -7.70
N MET A 101 5.92 -0.49 -8.94
CA MET A 101 7.04 -0.95 -9.76
C MET A 101 6.67 -0.99 -11.24
N ASP A 102 7.70 -0.87 -12.08
CA ASP A 102 7.54 -0.90 -13.52
C ASP A 102 7.39 -2.34 -14.06
N ASP A 103 6.98 -2.45 -15.32
CA ASP A 103 6.93 -3.74 -16.00
C ASP A 103 8.33 -4.35 -16.13
N GLY A 104 8.44 -5.66 -15.90
CA GLY A 104 9.70 -6.40 -16.02
C GLY A 104 10.57 -6.39 -14.76
N GLU A 105 10.13 -5.77 -13.65
CA GLU A 105 10.81 -5.92 -12.37
C GLU A 105 10.70 -7.36 -11.83
N ALA A 106 11.78 -7.84 -11.23
CA ALA A 106 11.88 -9.21 -10.77
C ALA A 106 11.08 -9.44 -9.48
N LEU A 107 10.27 -10.51 -9.47
CA LEU A 107 9.52 -10.97 -8.32
C LEU A 107 9.80 -12.45 -8.06
N SER A 108 9.65 -12.86 -6.81
CA SER A 108 9.88 -14.24 -6.38
C SER A 108 8.72 -14.77 -5.54
N LEU A 109 8.27 -15.98 -5.87
CA LEU A 109 7.30 -16.71 -5.06
C LEU A 109 8.00 -17.22 -3.79
N VAL A 110 7.48 -16.84 -2.61
CA VAL A 110 8.11 -17.20 -1.32
C VAL A 110 7.96 -18.69 -1.02
N THR A 111 6.79 -19.26 -1.31
CA THR A 111 6.54 -20.71 -1.18
C THR A 111 6.55 -21.34 -2.57
N PRO A 112 7.53 -22.19 -2.91
CA PRO A 112 7.64 -22.78 -4.24
C PRO A 112 6.40 -23.60 -4.64
N VAL A 113 6.01 -23.50 -5.91
CA VAL A 113 5.01 -24.37 -6.54
C VAL A 113 5.75 -25.41 -7.39
N ASN A 114 5.42 -26.68 -7.21
CA ASN A 114 6.10 -27.76 -7.94
C ASN A 114 5.96 -27.56 -9.46
N GLY A 115 7.09 -27.57 -10.18
CA GLY A 115 7.14 -27.37 -11.63
C GLY A 115 7.05 -25.91 -12.10
N LEU A 116 6.86 -24.94 -11.20
CA LEU A 116 6.89 -23.52 -11.51
C LEU A 116 8.21 -22.90 -11.01
N PRO A 117 8.97 -22.16 -11.83
CA PRO A 117 10.08 -21.35 -11.35
C PRO A 117 9.62 -20.37 -10.27
N SER A 118 10.38 -20.22 -9.19
CA SER A 118 10.01 -19.24 -8.15
C SER A 118 10.08 -17.80 -8.66
N GLY A 119 11.03 -17.51 -9.56
CA GLY A 119 11.19 -16.19 -10.18
C GLY A 119 10.24 -15.97 -11.35
N GLY A 120 9.71 -14.75 -11.42
CA GLY A 120 8.93 -14.23 -12.54
C GLY A 120 9.06 -12.71 -12.61
N MET A 121 8.21 -12.07 -13.41
CA MET A 121 8.27 -10.63 -13.64
C MET A 121 6.97 -9.97 -13.23
N ALA A 122 7.07 -8.74 -12.74
CA ALA A 122 5.95 -7.85 -12.59
C ALA A 122 5.42 -7.43 -13.96
N ASP A 123 4.10 -7.44 -14.14
CA ASP A 123 3.48 -6.40 -14.96
C ASP A 123 3.55 -5.08 -14.16
N THR A 124 3.38 -3.92 -14.80
CA THR A 124 3.29 -2.65 -14.08
C THR A 124 2.33 -2.75 -12.88
N VAL A 125 2.86 -2.56 -11.67
CA VAL A 125 2.09 -2.56 -10.41
C VAL A 125 2.03 -1.12 -9.92
N THR A 126 0.83 -0.57 -9.83
CA THR A 126 0.60 0.86 -9.59
C THR A 126 -0.62 1.10 -8.69
N GLY A 127 -0.95 2.37 -8.44
CA GLY A 127 -2.06 2.76 -7.57
C GLY A 127 -1.68 2.83 -6.09
N GLY A 128 -0.44 2.47 -5.74
CA GLY A 128 0.10 2.71 -4.41
C GLY A 128 0.29 4.20 -4.20
N PHE A 129 -0.27 4.73 -3.12
CA PHE A 129 -0.22 6.15 -2.78
C PHE A 129 -0.05 6.30 -1.27
N ASP A 130 0.81 7.22 -0.84
CA ASP A 130 1.02 7.48 0.58
C ASP A 130 -0.17 8.24 1.17
N ILE A 131 -0.30 8.23 2.49
CA ILE A 131 -1.27 9.10 3.16
C ILE A 131 -0.96 10.55 2.77
N GLU A 132 -1.98 11.34 2.46
CA GLU A 132 -1.80 12.73 2.02
C GLU A 132 -0.95 13.49 3.04
N ASP A 133 0.03 14.27 2.59
CA ASP A 133 0.87 15.02 3.52
C ASP A 133 0.03 15.94 4.42
N LEU A 134 0.43 16.08 5.69
CA LEU A 134 -0.36 16.80 6.68
C LEU A 134 -0.48 18.29 6.36
N ASP A 135 0.58 18.93 5.87
CA ASP A 135 0.58 20.34 5.54
C ASP A 135 -0.12 20.60 4.20
N VAL A 136 0.00 19.69 3.25
CA VAL A 136 -0.78 19.73 2.00
C VAL A 136 -2.27 19.61 2.28
N TRP A 137 -2.68 18.72 3.18
CA TRP A 137 -4.09 18.56 3.56
C TRP A 137 -4.63 19.74 4.39
N ARG A 138 -3.76 20.41 5.15
CA ARG A 138 -4.11 21.59 5.96
C ARG A 138 -4.39 22.83 5.11
N ALA A 139 -3.72 22.98 3.96
CA ALA A 139 -3.81 24.13 3.08
C ALA A 139 -5.19 24.28 2.40
#